data_AF-A0A5N5E4L4-F1
#
_entry.id   AF-A0A5N5E4L4-F1
#
_cell.length_a   1.000
_cell.length_b   1.000
_cell.length_c   1.000
_cell.angle_alpha   90.00
_cell.angle_beta   90.00
_cell.angle_gamma   90.00
#
_symmetry.space_group_name_H-M   'P 1'
#
loop_
_entity.id
_entity.type
_entity.pdbx_description
1 polymer ?
#
loop_
_entity_poly.entity_id
_entity_poly.type
_entity_poly.pdbx_seq_one_letter_code
_entity_poly.pdbx_strand_id
1 'polypeptide(L)' 'TLASAAPTPGGVGAVEAALIGGLSAFGLPASIAVPSVLLYRVLTCWLPVFCGWPTLRWLQKNDMV' A
#
# COMPACT_ATOMS: atom_id res chain seq x y z
N THR A 1 -16.09 10.10 8.95
CA THR A 1 -15.66 11.52 9.04
C THR A 1 -14.15 11.71 9.26
N LEU A 2 -13.32 10.66 9.35
CA LEU A 2 -11.85 10.78 9.24
C LEU A 2 -11.25 9.86 8.14
N ALA A 3 -11.97 8.79 7.77
CA ALA A 3 -11.57 7.82 6.76
C ALA A 3 -11.73 8.29 5.30
N SER A 4 -12.20 9.53 5.06
CA SER A 4 -12.42 10.09 3.71
C SER A 4 -11.53 11.30 3.42
N ALA A 5 -10.53 11.58 4.25
CA ALA A 5 -9.64 12.75 4.09
C ALA A 5 -8.45 12.50 3.15
N ALA A 6 -8.27 11.27 2.64
CA ALA A 6 -7.30 10.99 1.59
C ALA A 6 -7.93 10.04 0.55
N PRO A 7 -8.70 10.57 -0.40
CA PRO A 7 -9.18 9.80 -1.56
C PRO A 7 -8.03 9.60 -2.55
N THR A 8 -6.84 9.22 -2.06
CA THR A 8 -5.74 8.75 -2.89
C THR A 8 -5.89 7.22 -2.98
N PRO A 9 -5.85 6.63 -4.18
CA PRO A 9 -5.93 5.19 -4.33
C PRO A 9 -4.90 4.53 -3.40
N GLY A 10 -5.37 3.75 -2.42
CA GLY A 10 -4.53 3.06 -1.44
C GLY A 10 -4.24 3.78 -0.10
N GLY A 11 -4.71 5.01 0.16
CA GLY A 11 -4.48 5.68 1.47
C GLY A 11 -3.02 6.03 1.75
N VAL A 12 -2.28 6.39 0.70
CA VAL A 12 -0.86 6.77 0.75
C VAL A 12 -0.69 8.00 1.65
N GLY A 13 0.26 7.98 2.59
CA GLY A 13 0.52 9.07 3.54
C GLY A 13 -0.16 8.89 4.91
N ALA A 14 -1.49 8.70 4.96
CA ALA A 14 -2.20 8.52 6.23
C ALA A 14 -1.82 7.18 6.91
N VAL A 15 -1.77 6.10 6.14
CA VAL A 15 -1.38 4.77 6.63
C VAL A 15 0.11 4.74 7.01
N GLU A 16 0.95 5.47 6.29
CA GLU A 16 2.39 5.51 6.56
C GLU A 16 2.70 6.28 7.84
N ALA A 17 2.07 7.44 8.05
CA ALA A 17 2.23 8.19 9.29
C ALA A 17 1.74 7.39 10.50
N ALA A 18 0.64 6.65 10.37
CA ALA A 18 0.14 5.78 11.44
C ALA A 18 1.10 4.61 11.75
N LEU A 19 1.63 3.94 10.73
CA LEU A 19 2.59 2.84 10.91
C LEU A 19 3.94 3.33 11.45
N ILE A 20 4.51 4.39 10.88
CA ILE A 20 5.78 4.96 11.35
C ILE A 20 5.63 5.48 12.79
N GLY A 21 4.52 6.16 13.10
CA GLY A 21 4.22 6.62 14.45
C GLY A 21 4.05 5.46 15.43
N GLY A 22 3.38 4.38 15.02
CA GLY A 22 3.26 3.15 15.80
C GLY A 22 4.62 2.49 16.06
N LEU A 23 5.43 2.25 15.03
CA LEU A 23 6.77 1.67 15.18
C LEU A 23 7.70 2.56 16.01
N SER A 24 7.62 3.88 15.85
CA SER A 24 8.38 4.83 16.67
C SER A 24 7.95 4.80 18.14
N ALA A 25 6.66 4.58 18.43
CA ALA A 25 6.17 4.43 19.81
C ALA A 25 6.71 3.17 20.48
N PHE A 26 7.03 2.12 19.71
CA PHE A 26 7.73 0.92 20.18
C PHE A 26 9.26 1.07 20.26
N GLY A 27 9.79 2.28 20.00
CA GLY A 27 11.22 2.58 20.14
C GLY A 27 12.08 2.24 18.92
N LEU A 28 11.48 1.95 17.76
CA LEU A 28 12.26 1.74 16.54
C LEU A 28 12.76 3.07 15.95
N PRO A 29 14.04 3.13 15.51
CA PRO A 29 14.57 4.28 14.80
C PRO A 29 13.80 4.54 13.50
N ALA A 30 13.52 5.81 13.21
CA ALA A 30 12.84 6.23 11.98
C ALA A 30 13.58 5.77 10.70
N SER A 31 14.91 5.63 10.77
CA SER A 31 15.75 5.10 9.68
C SER A 31 15.40 3.66 9.29
N ILE A 32 14.75 2.89 10.18
CA ILE A 32 14.30 1.52 9.94
C ILE A 32 12.79 1.48 9.71
N ALA A 33 12.03 2.27 10.49
CA ALA A 33 10.57 2.28 10.38
C ALA A 33 10.08 2.74 9.00
N VAL A 34 10.69 3.81 8.44
CA VAL A 34 10.32 4.36 7.13
C VAL A 34 10.51 3.34 5.99
N PRO A 35 11.70 2.74 5.79
CA PRO A 35 11.88 1.76 4.71
C PRO A 35 11.06 0.50 4.93
N SER A 36 10.79 0.09 6.18
CA SER A 36 9.95 -1.08 6.47
C SER A 36 8.50 -0.85 6.02
N VAL A 37 7.95 0.34 6.27
CA VAL A 37 6.60 0.70 5.83
C VAL A 37 6.53 0.81 4.31
N LEU A 38 7.51 1.44 3.66
CA LEU A 38 7.59 1.51 2.20
C LEU A 38 7.65 0.12 1.57
N LEU A 39 8.49 -0.78 2.10
CA LEU A 39 8.58 -2.17 1.65
C LEU A 39 7.22 -2.87 1.80
N TYR A 40 6.57 -2.71 2.95
CA TYR A 40 5.23 -3.24 3.19
C TYR A 40 4.23 -2.75 2.12
N ARG A 41 4.25 -1.47 1.74
CA ARG A 41 3.36 -0.94 0.69
C ARG A 41 3.66 -1.48 -0.70
N VAL A 42 4.93 -1.66 -1.04
CA VAL A 42 5.32 -2.29 -2.31
C VAL A 42 4.79 -3.73 -2.36
N LEU A 43 4.95 -4.49 -1.30
CA LEU A 43 4.53 -5.89 -1.26
C LEU A 43 3.01 -6.06 -1.19
N THR A 44 2.30 -5.22 -0.45
CA THR A 44 0.85 -5.41 -0.22
C THR A 44 -0.04 -4.61 -1.16
N CYS A 45 0.42 -3.45 -1.65
CA CYS A 45 -0.38 -2.64 -2.56
C CYS A 45 0.08 -2.79 -4.01
N TRP A 46 1.39 -2.89 -4.28
CA TRP A 46 1.89 -2.91 -5.66
C TRP A 46 1.94 -4.31 -6.24
N LEU A 47 2.36 -5.33 -5.48
CA LEU A 47 2.42 -6.71 -5.96
C LEU A 47 1.05 -7.23 -6.44
N PRO A 48 -0.07 -7.07 -5.70
CA PRO A 48 -1.37 -7.52 -6.18
C PRO A 48 -1.86 -6.74 -7.40
N VAL A 49 -1.56 -5.44 -7.49
CA VAL A 49 -1.91 -4.61 -8.66
C VAL A 49 -1.11 -5.06 -9.88
N PHE A 50 0.18 -5.34 -9.72
CA PHE A 50 1.06 -5.80 -10.79
C PHE A 50 0.69 -7.20 -11.27
N CYS A 51 0.20 -8.08 -10.40
CA CYS A 51 -0.30 -9.41 -10.78
C CYS A 51 -1.72 -9.37 -11.35
N GLY A 52 -2.59 -8.52 -10.78
CA GLY A 52 -4.00 -8.40 -11.17
C GLY A 52 -4.18 -7.79 -12.56
N TRP A 53 -3.38 -6.77 -12.91
CA TRP A 53 -3.53 -6.07 -14.19
C TRP A 53 -3.24 -6.93 -15.44
N PRO A 54 -2.16 -7.73 -15.50
CA PRO A 54 -1.94 -8.68 -16.59
C PRO A 54 -3.04 -9.75 -16.65
N THR A 55 -3.49 -10.23 -15.49
CA THR A 55 -4.54 -11.26 -15.40
C THR A 55 -5.87 -10.73 -15.95
N LEU A 56 -6.25 -9.49 -15.58
CA LEU A 56 -7.43 -8.82 -16.12
C LEU A 56 -7.30 -8.54 -17.61
N ARG A 57 -6.14 -8.07 -18.08
CA ARG A 57 -5.89 -7.88 -19.52
C ARG A 57 -5.97 -9.19 -20.30
N TRP A 58 -5.51 -10.29 -19.71
CA TRP A 58 -5.62 -11.60 -20.31
C TRP A 58 -7.08 -12.06 -20.37
N LEU A 59 -7.84 -11.95 -19.28
CA LEU A 59 -9.27 -12.28 -19.26
C LEU A 59 -10.08 -11.46 -20.29
N GLN A 60 -9.85 -10.15 -20.36
CA GLN A 60 -10.47 -9.24 -21.33
C GLN A 60 -10.12 -9.61 -22.78
N LYS A 61 -8.86 -10.01 -23.04
CA LYS A 61 -8.43 -10.44 -24.37
C LYS A 61 -9.07 -11.76 -24.80
N ASN A 62 -9.50 -12.60 -23.86
CA ASN A 62 -10.14 -13.88 -24.13
C ASN A 62 -11.67 -13.84 -24.00
N ASP A 63 -12.29 -12.65 -23.92
CA ASP A 63 -13.74 -12.46 -23.86
C ASP A 63 -14.42 -13.19 -22.69
N MET A 64 -13.69 -13.38 -21.58
CA MET A 64 -14.18 -14.10 -20.40
C MET A 64 -14.85 -13.17 -19.37
N VAL A 65 -14.79 -11.85 -19.59
CA VAL A 65 -15.36 -10.77 -18.76
C VAL A 65 -15.83 -9.63 -19.66
#